data_AF-A0A9W6I6J4-F1
#
_entry.id   AF-A0A9W6I6J4-F1
#
_cell.length_a   1.000
_cell.length_b   1.000
_cell.length_c   1.000
_cell.angle_alpha   90.00
_cell.angle_beta   90.00
_cell.angle_gamma   90.00
#
_symmetry.space_group_name_H-M   'P 1'
#
loop_
_entity.id
_entity.type
_entity.pdbx_description
1 polymer ?
#
loop_
_entity_poly.entity_id
_entity_poly.type
_entity_poly.pdbx_seq_one_letter_code
_entity_poly.pdbx_strand_id
1 'polypeptide(L)'
;MHGAIYGRFRTLGTFAEIVRSRADDEHIGLRFGDESWTWAQVVQESADRAAALRRFGKPDGRPHIGVLLENVPDYVFWIGAAALSGAVVVGINPTRRGEEMAHDIRHTDCDLIITEDRLAGLLEGLDHGVPADAVLNVDSAAYRSLVEEHRGAGLPDRLPPAEAILLLLFSSGSTGAPKAVICSQGRLGFLAETLAVRTELTRDSVSYLCMPLFHGNSAMMNLAPATLTGATVCLARKFSASGFVRDVHRYGATFVTTSAGPCPTCWRSRRTSGTATAACGSPSAPRRRRPTSRGSPPASAAGSRRGTGSVRASCGSTGPRTARPTPWACPWRAWTSA
;
A
#
# COMPACT_ATOMS: atom_id res chain seq x y z
N MET A 1 25.55 8.99 15.58
CA MET A 1 24.39 9.64 14.91
C MET A 1 23.31 8.66 14.40
N HIS A 2 23.32 7.37 14.79
CA HIS A 2 22.27 6.42 14.38
C HIS A 2 21.05 6.37 15.32
N GLY A 3 21.12 6.92 16.53
CA GLY A 3 20.02 6.81 17.53
C GLY A 3 18.91 7.85 17.41
N ALA A 4 19.15 9.01 16.82
CA ALA A 4 18.19 10.12 16.81
C ALA A 4 17.11 10.02 15.72
N ILE A 5 17.40 9.31 14.62
CA ILE A 5 16.46 9.15 13.49
C ILE A 5 15.39 8.08 13.80
N TYR A 6 15.75 7.05 14.56
CA TYR A 6 14.86 5.94 14.96
C TYR A 6 14.07 6.21 16.24
N GLY A 7 14.16 7.42 16.83
CA GLY A 7 13.49 7.74 18.09
C GLY A 7 12.01 8.11 17.95
N ARG A 8 11.53 8.44 16.75
CA ARG A 8 10.22 9.09 16.57
C ARG A 8 9.02 8.13 16.51
N PHE A 9 9.24 6.84 16.24
CA PHE A 9 8.16 5.84 16.08
C PHE A 9 8.39 4.53 16.85
N ARG A 10 9.47 4.45 17.65
CA ARG A 10 9.96 3.22 18.29
C ARG A 10 9.05 2.57 19.35
N THR A 11 7.84 3.10 19.54
CA THR A 11 6.87 2.64 20.56
C THR A 11 5.77 1.76 19.99
N LEU A 12 5.57 1.69 18.67
CA LEU A 12 4.54 0.85 18.05
C LEU A 12 5.22 -0.33 17.34
N GLY A 13 5.06 -1.54 17.89
CA GLY A 13 5.71 -2.75 17.42
C GLY A 13 4.94 -3.50 16.34
N THR A 14 3.66 -3.18 16.15
CA THR A 14 2.74 -3.87 15.22
C THR A 14 1.94 -2.91 14.35
N PHE A 15 1.47 -3.39 13.20
CA PHE A 15 0.57 -2.58 12.38
C PHE A 15 -0.79 -2.33 13.04
N ALA A 16 -1.29 -3.28 13.86
CA ALA A 16 -2.47 -3.09 14.70
C ALA A 16 -2.35 -1.88 15.64
N GLU A 17 -1.20 -1.71 16.30
CA GLU A 17 -0.95 -0.56 17.17
C GLU A 17 -0.87 0.75 16.37
N ILE A 18 -0.30 0.70 15.15
CA ILE A 18 -0.28 1.83 14.23
C ILE A 18 -1.70 2.26 13.87
N VAL A 19 -2.55 1.32 13.44
CA VAL A 19 -3.96 1.60 13.14
C VAL A 19 -4.69 2.14 14.38
N ARG A 20 -4.53 1.51 15.55
CA ARG A 20 -5.16 1.98 16.79
C ARG A 20 -4.71 3.38 17.19
N SER A 21 -3.44 3.75 16.95
CA SER A 21 -2.91 5.09 17.26
C SER A 21 -3.53 6.22 16.44
N ARG A 22 -4.39 5.90 15.49
CA ARG A 22 -5.13 6.82 14.61
C ARG A 22 -6.61 6.98 14.99
N ALA A 23 -7.07 6.33 16.07
CA ALA A 23 -8.48 6.30 16.46
C ALA A 23 -9.10 7.68 16.70
N ASP A 24 -8.31 8.64 17.22
CA ASP A 24 -8.76 10.01 17.53
C ASP A 24 -8.18 11.04 16.53
N ASP A 25 -7.70 10.58 15.38
CA ASP A 25 -7.01 11.44 14.41
C ASP A 25 -8.00 12.02 13.37
N GLU A 26 -8.40 13.28 13.59
CA GLU A 26 -9.29 14.04 12.71
C GLU A 26 -8.64 14.51 11.39
N HIS A 27 -7.38 14.21 11.14
CA HIS A 27 -6.76 14.51 9.85
C HIS A 27 -7.27 13.58 8.75
N ILE A 28 -7.42 14.09 7.52
CA ILE A 28 -7.86 13.31 6.37
C ILE A 28 -6.85 12.19 6.10
N GLY A 29 -7.27 10.95 6.32
CA GLY A 29 -6.44 9.75 6.14
C GLY A 29 -6.63 9.09 4.80
N LEU A 30 -7.84 9.14 4.24
CA LEU A 30 -8.17 8.49 2.97
C LEU A 30 -9.03 9.41 2.09
N ARG A 31 -8.72 9.46 0.80
CA ARG A 31 -9.52 10.15 -0.23
C ARG A 31 -9.74 9.22 -1.41
N PHE A 32 -10.97 9.17 -1.91
CA PHE A 32 -11.33 8.39 -3.09
C PHE A 32 -12.39 9.14 -3.90
N GLY A 33 -12.04 9.58 -5.11
CA GLY A 33 -12.92 10.43 -5.91
C GLY A 33 -13.19 11.75 -5.19
N ASP A 34 -14.46 12.00 -4.87
CA ASP A 34 -14.92 13.19 -4.13
C ASP A 34 -15.17 12.90 -2.64
N GLU A 35 -15.02 11.64 -2.22
CA GLU A 35 -15.20 11.21 -0.83
C GLU A 35 -13.88 11.27 -0.05
N SER A 36 -14.00 11.50 1.25
CA SER A 36 -12.87 11.57 2.17
C SER A 36 -13.23 11.07 3.57
N TRP A 37 -12.27 10.40 4.20
CA TRP A 37 -12.36 9.92 5.58
C TRP A 37 -11.20 10.48 6.39
N THR A 38 -11.50 10.93 7.61
CA THR A 38 -10.46 11.16 8.63
C THR A 38 -9.83 9.83 9.02
N TRP A 39 -8.64 9.86 9.61
CA TRP A 39 -8.01 8.67 10.15
C TRP A 39 -8.87 8.01 11.24
N ALA A 40 -9.54 8.80 12.08
CA ALA A 40 -10.53 8.33 13.05
C ALA A 40 -11.67 7.54 12.37
N GLN A 41 -12.21 8.06 11.26
CA GLN A 41 -13.24 7.39 10.48
C GLN A 41 -12.71 6.10 9.81
N VAL A 42 -11.49 6.11 9.26
CA VAL A 42 -10.87 4.90 8.70
C VAL A 42 -10.74 3.81 9.78
N VAL A 43 -10.31 4.18 11.00
CA VAL A 43 -10.21 3.26 12.13
C VAL A 43 -11.58 2.75 12.55
N GLN A 44 -12.60 3.60 12.58
CA GLN A 44 -13.98 3.20 12.91
C GLN A 44 -14.56 2.22 11.87
N GLU A 45 -14.41 2.51 10.56
CA GLU A 45 -14.83 1.61 9.49
C GLU A 45 -14.13 0.25 9.56
N SER A 46 -12.87 0.23 9.99
CA SER A 46 -12.13 -0.99 10.28
C SER A 46 -12.64 -1.72 11.53
N ALA A 47 -12.99 -1.01 12.59
CA ALA A 47 -13.53 -1.60 13.82
C ALA A 47 -14.91 -2.24 13.60
N ASP A 48 -15.79 -1.58 12.85
CA ASP A 48 -17.13 -2.09 12.52
C ASP A 48 -17.03 -3.39 11.72
N ARG A 49 -16.14 -3.45 10.73
CA ARG A 49 -15.85 -4.68 9.96
C ARG A 49 -15.17 -5.75 10.82
N ALA A 50 -14.29 -5.37 11.75
CA ALA A 50 -13.67 -6.31 12.68
C ALA A 50 -14.70 -6.94 13.62
N ALA A 51 -15.75 -6.20 14.02
CA ALA A 51 -16.88 -6.74 14.77
C ALA A 51 -17.74 -7.69 13.91
N ALA A 52 -18.04 -7.30 12.66
CA ALA A 52 -18.78 -8.13 11.72
C ALA A 52 -18.08 -9.47 11.41
N LEU A 53 -16.75 -9.52 11.48
CA LEU A 53 -15.97 -10.76 11.28
C LEU A 53 -16.24 -11.84 12.33
N ARG A 54 -16.76 -11.50 13.52
CA ARG A 54 -16.93 -12.48 14.60
C ARG A 54 -17.89 -13.62 14.27
N ARG A 55 -18.78 -13.41 13.28
CA ARG A 55 -19.71 -14.45 12.80
C ARG A 55 -19.10 -15.35 11.71
N PHE A 56 -17.89 -15.05 11.26
CA PHE A 56 -17.18 -15.76 10.21
C PHE A 56 -15.89 -16.39 10.74
N GLY A 57 -15.46 -17.48 10.11
CA GLY A 57 -14.24 -18.19 10.48
C GLY A 57 -14.49 -19.44 11.32
N LYS A 58 -13.42 -20.22 11.49
CA LYS A 58 -13.43 -21.50 12.20
C LYS A 58 -13.35 -21.26 13.72
N PRO A 59 -13.97 -22.12 14.56
CA PRO A 59 -14.00 -21.96 16.03
C PRO A 59 -12.63 -21.74 16.68
N ASP A 60 -11.58 -22.33 16.11
CA ASP A 60 -10.20 -22.29 16.65
C ASP A 60 -9.21 -21.57 15.71
N GLY A 61 -9.69 -21.00 14.59
CA GLY A 61 -8.87 -20.43 13.53
C GLY A 61 -8.96 -18.90 13.45
N ARG A 62 -7.89 -18.26 12.97
CA ARG A 62 -7.95 -16.85 12.55
C ARG A 62 -8.62 -16.81 11.18
N PRO A 63 -9.68 -16.01 10.97
CA PRO A 63 -10.36 -16.00 9.70
C PRO A 63 -9.44 -15.48 8.59
N HIS A 64 -9.39 -16.19 7.47
CA HIS A 64 -8.72 -15.76 6.25
C HIS A 64 -9.74 -15.08 5.32
N ILE A 65 -9.48 -13.82 5.00
CA ILE A 65 -10.34 -12.93 4.23
C ILE A 65 -9.78 -12.80 2.82
N GLY A 66 -10.38 -13.48 1.85
CA GLY A 66 -10.09 -13.28 0.44
C GLY A 66 -10.58 -11.94 -0.05
N VAL A 67 -9.71 -10.99 -0.37
CA VAL A 67 -10.10 -9.67 -0.87
C VAL A 67 -9.89 -9.61 -2.39
N LEU A 68 -10.99 -9.72 -3.13
CA LEU A 68 -11.08 -9.56 -4.58
C LEU A 68 -11.72 -8.21 -4.92
N LEU A 69 -10.95 -7.15 -4.72
CA LEU A 69 -11.36 -5.76 -4.96
C LEU A 69 -10.30 -5.03 -5.80
N GLU A 70 -10.75 -4.08 -6.62
CA GLU A 70 -9.89 -2.98 -7.07
C GLU A 70 -9.51 -2.07 -5.87
N ASN A 71 -8.78 -0.99 -6.14
CA ASN A 71 -8.41 -0.02 -5.11
C ASN A 71 -9.63 0.84 -4.72
N VAL A 72 -10.48 0.31 -3.84
CA VAL A 72 -11.62 1.00 -3.25
C VAL A 72 -11.43 1.18 -1.74
N PRO A 73 -12.15 2.11 -1.08
CA PRO A 73 -12.00 2.34 0.35
C PRO A 73 -12.14 1.08 1.20
N ASP A 74 -13.09 0.20 0.86
CA ASP A 74 -13.28 -1.08 1.56
C ASP A 74 -12.02 -1.95 1.63
N TYR A 75 -11.13 -1.92 0.64
CA TYR A 75 -9.87 -2.65 0.72
C TYR A 75 -9.04 -2.16 1.93
N VAL A 76 -8.92 -0.85 2.10
CA VAL A 76 -8.20 -0.24 3.23
C VAL A 76 -8.90 -0.59 4.54
N PHE A 77 -10.23 -0.50 4.58
CA PHE A 77 -11.00 -0.82 5.77
C PHE A 77 -10.85 -2.29 6.19
N TRP A 78 -10.80 -3.23 5.23
CA TRP A 78 -10.58 -4.65 5.48
C TRP A 78 -9.15 -4.98 5.94
N ILE A 79 -8.12 -4.28 5.42
CA ILE A 79 -6.75 -4.38 5.96
C ILE A 79 -6.73 -3.92 7.42
N GLY A 80 -7.36 -2.79 7.76
CA GLY A 80 -7.43 -2.31 9.14
C GLY A 80 -8.27 -3.22 10.03
N ALA A 81 -9.37 -3.78 9.53
CA ALA A 81 -10.23 -4.73 10.26
C ALA A 81 -9.46 -6.00 10.63
N ALA A 82 -8.67 -6.53 9.70
CA ALA A 82 -7.77 -7.66 9.94
C ALA A 82 -6.65 -7.29 10.91
N ALA A 83 -6.12 -6.06 10.80
CA ALA A 83 -5.09 -5.58 11.72
C ALA A 83 -5.60 -5.55 13.17
N LEU A 84 -6.84 -5.08 13.39
CA LEU A 84 -7.45 -4.98 14.72
C LEU A 84 -7.93 -6.33 15.26
N SER A 85 -8.55 -7.18 14.42
CA SER A 85 -9.13 -8.47 14.85
C SER A 85 -8.13 -9.62 14.91
N GLY A 86 -7.01 -9.52 14.18
CA GLY A 86 -6.05 -10.61 14.01
C GLY A 86 -6.43 -11.62 12.93
N ALA A 87 -7.43 -11.29 12.10
CA ALA A 87 -7.72 -11.96 10.84
C ALA A 87 -6.57 -11.75 9.83
N VAL A 88 -6.61 -12.51 8.73
CA VAL A 88 -5.60 -12.46 7.67
C VAL A 88 -6.24 -11.99 6.38
N VAL A 89 -5.70 -10.95 5.75
CA VAL A 89 -6.11 -10.55 4.39
C VAL A 89 -5.31 -11.32 3.35
N VAL A 90 -6.02 -12.03 2.49
CA VAL A 90 -5.49 -12.67 1.29
C VAL A 90 -5.78 -11.77 0.10
N GLY A 91 -4.75 -11.21 -0.52
CA GLY A 91 -4.91 -10.35 -1.69
C GLY A 91 -5.14 -11.19 -2.95
N ILE A 92 -6.40 -11.40 -3.34
CA ILE A 92 -6.74 -12.17 -4.54
C ILE A 92 -6.41 -11.32 -5.77
N ASN A 93 -5.66 -11.90 -6.70
CA ASN A 93 -5.26 -11.20 -7.93
C ASN A 93 -6.33 -11.37 -9.03
N PRO A 94 -7.09 -10.32 -9.40
CA PRO A 94 -8.12 -10.39 -10.44
C PRO A 94 -7.57 -10.62 -11.86
N THR A 95 -6.24 -10.60 -12.06
CA THR A 95 -5.64 -10.97 -13.35
C THR A 95 -5.51 -12.48 -13.54
N ARG A 96 -5.52 -13.26 -12.45
CA ARG A 96 -5.65 -14.73 -12.50
C ARG A 96 -7.13 -15.07 -12.62
N ARG A 97 -7.47 -16.08 -13.41
CA ARG A 97 -8.86 -16.41 -13.75
C ARG A 97 -9.09 -17.91 -13.67
N GLY A 98 -10.35 -18.31 -13.51
CA GLY A 98 -10.72 -19.72 -13.54
C GLY A 98 -10.07 -20.51 -12.41
N GLU A 99 -9.66 -21.73 -12.74
CA GLU A 99 -9.10 -22.69 -11.78
C GLU A 99 -7.86 -22.17 -11.05
N GLU A 100 -7.05 -21.31 -11.67
CA GLU A 100 -5.89 -20.71 -11.00
C GLU A 100 -6.30 -19.81 -9.82
N MET A 101 -7.38 -19.04 -9.97
CA MET A 101 -7.92 -18.22 -8.88
C MET A 101 -8.53 -19.12 -7.80
N ALA A 102 -9.32 -20.11 -8.19
CA ALA A 102 -9.94 -21.05 -7.26
C ALA A 102 -8.88 -21.81 -6.45
N HIS A 103 -7.80 -22.24 -7.10
CA HIS A 103 -6.65 -22.86 -6.46
C HIS A 103 -5.99 -21.92 -5.45
N ASP A 104 -5.74 -20.66 -5.80
CA ASP A 104 -5.13 -19.69 -4.89
C ASP A 104 -6.00 -19.46 -3.64
N ILE A 105 -7.33 -19.37 -3.81
CA ILE A 105 -8.30 -19.19 -2.73
C ILE A 105 -8.30 -20.41 -1.79
N ARG A 106 -8.36 -21.64 -2.34
CA ARG A 106 -8.30 -22.88 -1.55
C ARG A 106 -6.94 -23.06 -0.88
N HIS A 107 -5.85 -22.77 -1.58
CA HIS A 107 -4.48 -22.90 -1.06
C HIS A 107 -4.22 -21.97 0.13
N THR A 108 -4.92 -20.85 0.19
CA THR A 108 -4.83 -19.89 1.29
C THR A 108 -5.95 -20.06 2.31
N ASP A 109 -6.72 -21.16 2.26
CA ASP A 109 -7.75 -21.52 3.22
C ASP A 109 -8.72 -20.35 3.55
N CYS A 110 -9.16 -19.58 2.54
CA CYS A 110 -10.07 -18.46 2.76
C CYS A 110 -11.38 -18.94 3.40
N ASP A 111 -11.84 -18.25 4.45
CA ASP A 111 -13.11 -18.52 5.14
C ASP A 111 -14.24 -17.63 4.62
N LEU A 112 -13.91 -16.47 4.06
CA LEU A 112 -14.85 -15.56 3.43
C LEU A 112 -14.17 -14.78 2.30
N ILE A 113 -14.96 -14.30 1.35
CA ILE A 113 -14.49 -13.48 0.23
C ILE A 113 -15.20 -12.13 0.24
N ILE A 114 -14.45 -11.05 0.13
CA ILE A 114 -14.95 -9.71 -0.13
C ILE A 114 -14.73 -9.38 -1.61
N THR A 115 -15.78 -9.00 -2.31
CA THR A 115 -15.73 -8.60 -3.72
C THR A 115 -16.60 -7.38 -4.02
N GLU A 116 -16.65 -6.97 -5.29
CA GLU A 116 -17.45 -5.84 -5.81
C GLU A 116 -18.17 -6.29 -7.09
N ASP A 117 -19.22 -5.56 -7.51
CA ASP A 117 -20.04 -5.91 -8.68
C ASP A 117 -19.19 -6.19 -9.93
N ARG A 118 -18.13 -5.40 -10.11
CA ARG A 118 -17.23 -5.45 -11.28
C ARG A 118 -16.39 -6.73 -11.34
N LEU A 119 -16.19 -7.40 -10.20
CA LEU A 119 -15.31 -8.56 -10.06
C LEU A 119 -16.05 -9.82 -9.62
N ALA A 120 -17.29 -9.70 -9.13
CA ALA A 120 -18.10 -10.82 -8.67
C ALA A 120 -18.25 -11.93 -9.72
N GLY A 121 -18.41 -11.56 -11.01
CA GLY A 121 -18.48 -12.51 -12.12
C GLY A 121 -17.21 -13.36 -12.34
N LEU A 122 -16.09 -13.03 -11.69
CA LEU A 122 -14.88 -13.87 -11.72
C LEU A 122 -15.00 -15.09 -10.82
N LEU A 123 -15.90 -15.07 -9.82
CA LEU A 123 -16.12 -16.16 -8.87
C LEU A 123 -17.22 -17.12 -9.34
N GLU A 124 -18.07 -16.69 -10.28
CA GLU A 124 -19.19 -17.47 -10.78
C GLU A 124 -18.73 -18.82 -11.38
N GLY A 125 -19.32 -19.91 -10.90
CA GLY A 125 -19.04 -21.26 -11.38
C GLY A 125 -17.67 -21.83 -10.97
N LEU A 126 -16.91 -21.15 -10.10
CA LEU A 126 -15.65 -21.67 -9.58
C LEU A 126 -15.86 -22.45 -8.29
N ASP A 127 -15.26 -23.63 -8.18
CA ASP A 127 -15.16 -24.36 -6.92
C ASP A 127 -14.00 -23.80 -6.08
N HIS A 128 -14.19 -22.63 -5.47
CA HIS A 128 -13.16 -22.00 -4.64
C HIS A 128 -13.23 -22.40 -3.16
N GLY A 129 -14.14 -23.30 -2.77
CA GLY A 129 -14.25 -23.84 -1.41
C GLY A 129 -14.81 -22.89 -0.33
N VAL A 130 -15.26 -21.68 -0.69
CA VAL A 130 -15.87 -20.72 0.24
C VAL A 130 -17.39 -20.78 0.11
N PRO A 131 -18.16 -20.91 1.21
CA PRO A 131 -19.62 -20.90 1.16
C PRO A 131 -20.19 -19.64 0.49
N ALA A 132 -21.30 -19.77 -0.25
CA ALA A 132 -21.89 -18.66 -1.00
C ALA A 132 -22.35 -17.50 -0.10
N ASP A 133 -22.82 -17.79 1.11
CA ASP A 133 -23.21 -16.80 2.13
C ASP A 133 -22.02 -16.12 2.81
N ALA A 134 -20.80 -16.66 2.62
CA ALA A 134 -19.54 -16.05 3.02
C ALA A 134 -18.84 -15.28 1.87
N VAL A 135 -19.51 -15.12 0.71
CA VAL A 135 -19.08 -14.21 -0.36
C VAL A 135 -19.86 -12.90 -0.25
N LEU A 136 -19.18 -11.85 0.19
CA LEU A 136 -19.77 -10.54 0.46
C LEU A 136 -19.40 -9.55 -0.64
N ASN A 137 -20.40 -8.93 -1.26
CA ASN A 137 -20.20 -7.90 -2.27
C ASN A 137 -20.39 -6.51 -1.65
N VAL A 138 -19.36 -5.67 -1.67
CA VAL A 138 -19.35 -4.34 -1.04
C VAL A 138 -20.37 -3.36 -1.63
N ASP A 139 -20.81 -3.58 -2.87
CA ASP A 139 -21.81 -2.74 -3.54
C ASP A 139 -23.26 -3.13 -3.18
N SER A 140 -23.44 -4.31 -2.56
CA SER A 140 -24.76 -4.87 -2.25
C SER A 140 -25.43 -4.23 -1.03
N ALA A 141 -26.76 -4.22 -1.01
CA ALA A 141 -27.54 -3.78 0.14
C ALA A 141 -27.34 -4.69 1.37
N ALA A 142 -27.14 -5.99 1.14
CA ALA A 142 -26.90 -6.96 2.21
C ALA A 142 -25.59 -6.66 2.96
N TYR A 143 -24.52 -6.32 2.22
CA TYR A 143 -23.25 -5.89 2.81
C TYR A 143 -23.39 -4.60 3.60
N ARG A 144 -24.05 -3.58 3.04
CA ARG A 144 -24.29 -2.32 3.76
C ARG A 144 -25.04 -2.56 5.07
N SER A 145 -26.06 -3.41 5.05
CA SER A 145 -26.84 -3.76 6.25
C SER A 145 -25.99 -4.48 7.29
N LEU A 146 -25.12 -5.39 6.86
CA LEU A 146 -24.16 -6.06 7.74
C LEU A 146 -23.23 -5.07 8.45
N VAL A 147 -22.60 -4.16 7.71
CA VAL A 147 -21.68 -3.20 8.35
C VAL A 147 -22.45 -2.26 9.28
N GLU A 148 -23.68 -1.89 8.92
CA GLU A 148 -24.51 -1.01 9.74
C GLU A 148 -24.98 -1.65 11.07
N GLU A 149 -25.22 -2.97 11.09
CA GLU A 149 -25.51 -3.72 12.33
C GLU A 149 -24.39 -3.57 13.38
N HIS A 150 -23.16 -3.33 12.92
CA HIS A 150 -21.97 -3.19 13.77
C HIS A 150 -21.43 -1.75 13.80
N ARG A 151 -22.21 -0.76 13.37
CA ARG A 151 -21.79 0.65 13.31
C ARG A 151 -21.40 1.16 14.70
N GLY A 152 -20.24 1.81 14.79
CA GLY A 152 -19.76 2.36 16.06
C GLY A 152 -19.23 1.31 17.02
N ALA A 153 -18.79 0.15 16.50
CA ALA A 153 -18.17 -0.88 17.32
C ALA A 153 -16.92 -0.35 18.03
N GLY A 154 -16.77 -0.72 19.30
CA GLY A 154 -15.58 -0.40 20.07
C GLY A 154 -14.33 -1.09 19.53
N LEU A 155 -13.17 -0.48 19.73
CA LEU A 155 -11.89 -1.10 19.43
C LEU A 155 -11.65 -2.33 20.31
N PRO A 156 -10.99 -3.38 19.79
CA PRO A 156 -10.70 -4.56 20.59
C PRO A 156 -9.69 -4.24 21.71
N ASP A 157 -9.96 -4.77 22.91
CA ASP A 157 -9.10 -4.56 24.09
C ASP A 157 -7.69 -5.12 23.89
N ARG A 158 -7.59 -6.26 23.20
CA ARG A 158 -6.33 -6.96 22.94
C ARG A 158 -6.01 -6.94 21.45
N LEU A 159 -4.86 -6.39 21.12
CA LEU A 159 -4.33 -6.41 19.75
C LEU A 159 -3.54 -7.70 19.46
N PRO A 160 -3.46 -8.12 18.18
CA PRO A 160 -2.65 -9.26 17.78
C PRO A 160 -1.14 -9.04 18.06
N PRO A 161 -0.38 -10.10 18.40
CA PRO A 161 1.07 -10.00 18.61
C PRO A 161 1.82 -9.77 17.27
N ALA A 162 3.10 -9.40 17.35
CA ALA A 162 3.93 -9.06 16.19
C ALA A 162 4.10 -10.22 15.18
N GLU A 163 4.05 -11.46 15.65
CA GLU A 163 4.21 -12.68 14.86
C GLU A 163 2.93 -13.06 14.12
N ALA A 164 1.77 -12.51 14.50
CA ALA A 164 0.51 -12.80 13.84
C ALA A 164 0.57 -12.41 12.35
N ILE A 165 0.14 -13.32 11.49
CA ILE A 165 0.01 -13.06 10.05
C ILE A 165 -1.08 -11.99 9.86
N LEU A 166 -0.80 -11.01 9.00
CA LEU A 166 -1.75 -9.98 8.61
C LEU A 166 -2.08 -10.04 7.12
N LEU A 167 -1.06 -10.19 6.26
CA LEU A 167 -1.25 -10.22 4.81
C LEU A 167 -0.65 -11.49 4.20
N LEU A 168 -1.39 -12.08 3.26
CA LEU A 168 -0.93 -13.08 2.31
C LEU A 168 -1.08 -12.49 0.90
N LEU A 169 0.03 -11.98 0.34
CA LEU A 169 0.02 -11.33 -0.97
C LEU A 169 0.81 -12.16 -1.98
N PHE A 170 0.21 -12.44 -3.14
CA PHE A 170 0.86 -13.27 -4.15
C PHE A 170 1.96 -12.51 -4.91
N SER A 171 3.06 -13.21 -5.15
CA SER A 171 4.14 -12.76 -6.03
C SER A 171 4.20 -13.62 -7.29
N SER A 172 4.60 -13.02 -8.42
CA SER A 172 4.69 -13.66 -9.74
C SER A 172 5.88 -14.62 -9.87
N GLY A 173 6.10 -15.47 -8.86
CA GLY A 173 7.31 -16.30 -8.65
C GLY A 173 8.01 -16.74 -9.94
N SER A 174 9.34 -16.58 -9.98
CA SER A 174 10.13 -16.71 -11.22
C SER A 174 10.19 -18.13 -11.84
N THR A 175 9.61 -19.15 -11.20
CA THR A 175 9.78 -20.56 -11.60
C THR A 175 8.57 -21.46 -11.29
N GLY A 176 7.34 -20.95 -11.17
CA GLY A 176 6.16 -21.80 -10.90
C GLY A 176 4.89 -21.06 -10.46
N ALA A 177 3.94 -21.79 -9.86
CA ALA A 177 2.71 -21.24 -9.28
C ALA A 177 3.01 -20.09 -8.28
N PRO A 178 2.18 -19.04 -8.21
CA PRO A 178 2.40 -17.90 -7.34
C PRO A 178 2.54 -18.33 -5.88
N LYS A 179 3.49 -17.70 -5.18
CA LYS A 179 3.70 -17.94 -3.75
C LYS A 179 3.01 -16.85 -2.96
N ALA A 180 2.19 -17.25 -2.00
CA ALA A 180 1.63 -16.36 -1.00
C ALA A 180 2.76 -15.88 -0.08
N VAL A 181 3.09 -14.59 -0.15
CA VAL A 181 4.12 -13.98 0.69
C VAL A 181 3.49 -13.62 2.03
N ILE A 182 4.01 -14.23 3.09
CA ILE A 182 3.57 -13.98 4.47
C ILE A 182 4.13 -12.63 4.94
N CYS A 183 3.22 -11.75 5.37
CA CYS A 183 3.54 -10.53 6.08
C CYS A 183 2.87 -10.53 7.46
N SER A 184 3.67 -10.59 8.52
CA SER A 184 3.17 -10.46 9.89
C SER A 184 2.91 -9.01 10.27
N GLN A 185 2.16 -8.82 11.36
CA GLN A 185 1.89 -7.54 12.00
C GLN A 185 3.16 -6.73 12.28
N GLY A 186 4.17 -7.36 12.89
CA GLY A 186 5.44 -6.74 13.21
C GLY A 186 6.27 -6.42 11.98
N ARG A 187 6.23 -7.29 10.96
CA ARG A 187 6.91 -7.03 9.68
C ARG A 187 6.34 -5.81 8.99
N LEU A 188 5.01 -5.67 8.93
CA LEU A 188 4.39 -4.51 8.31
C LEU A 188 4.64 -3.23 9.11
N GLY A 189 4.58 -3.30 10.45
CA GLY A 189 4.92 -2.16 11.32
C GLY A 189 6.37 -1.69 11.14
N PHE A 190 7.33 -2.62 11.12
CA PHE A 190 8.74 -2.31 10.86
C PHE A 190 8.97 -1.69 9.47
N LEU A 191 8.28 -2.19 8.44
CA LEU A 191 8.35 -1.62 7.09
C LEU A 191 7.76 -0.21 7.04
N ALA A 192 6.64 0.03 7.74
CA ALA A 192 6.04 1.37 7.84
C ALA A 192 7.03 2.38 8.41
N GLU A 193 7.69 2.06 9.54
CA GLU A 193 8.68 2.95 10.16
C GLU A 193 9.90 3.16 9.25
N THR A 194 10.47 2.07 8.74
CA THR A 194 11.65 2.13 7.89
C THR A 194 11.39 2.99 6.65
N LEU A 195 10.21 2.87 6.05
CA LEU A 195 9.87 3.60 4.83
C LEU A 195 9.51 5.04 5.12
N ALA A 196 8.75 5.33 6.17
CA ALA A 196 8.46 6.70 6.58
C ALA A 196 9.76 7.51 6.76
N VAL A 197 10.77 6.93 7.41
CA VAL A 197 12.10 7.56 7.56
C VAL A 197 12.80 7.71 6.20
N ARG A 198 12.87 6.63 5.40
CA ARG A 198 13.64 6.63 4.15
C ARG A 198 13.05 7.54 3.07
N THR A 199 11.74 7.71 3.05
CA THR A 199 11.05 8.57 2.08
C THR A 199 10.79 9.98 2.62
N GLU A 200 11.15 10.23 3.89
CA GLU A 200 10.82 11.44 4.64
C GLU A 200 9.30 11.71 4.60
N LEU A 201 8.49 10.65 4.66
CA LEU A 201 7.05 10.78 4.71
C LEU A 201 6.66 11.41 6.06
N THR A 202 5.85 12.45 5.99
CA THR A 202 5.36 13.19 7.15
C THR A 202 3.84 13.19 7.17
N ARG A 203 3.25 13.68 8.26
CA ARG A 203 1.81 13.92 8.37
C ARG A 203 1.29 14.84 7.25
N ASP A 204 2.07 15.83 6.83
CA ASP A 204 1.67 16.77 5.77
C ASP A 204 1.81 16.19 4.35
N SER A 205 2.24 14.93 4.23
CA SER A 205 2.39 14.29 2.93
C SER A 205 1.05 13.84 2.38
N VAL A 206 0.93 13.92 1.05
CA VAL A 206 -0.20 13.34 0.31
C VAL A 206 0.33 12.20 -0.54
N SER A 207 0.02 10.99 -0.12
CA SER A 207 0.45 9.74 -0.75
C SER A 207 -0.54 9.30 -1.82
N TYR A 208 -0.12 9.32 -3.09
CA TYR A 208 -0.94 8.81 -4.18
C TYR A 208 -0.76 7.30 -4.34
N LEU A 209 -1.84 6.54 -4.11
CA LEU A 209 -1.87 5.09 -4.19
C LEU A 209 -2.61 4.66 -5.46
N CYS A 210 -1.84 4.40 -6.52
CA CYS A 210 -2.37 4.02 -7.84
C CYS A 210 -2.02 2.59 -8.28
N MET A 211 -1.15 1.91 -7.53
CA MET A 211 -0.80 0.51 -7.77
C MET A 211 -1.75 -0.41 -6.97
N PRO A 212 -1.99 -1.67 -7.38
CA PRO A 212 -2.99 -2.51 -6.71
C PRO A 212 -2.65 -2.87 -5.27
N LEU A 213 -3.63 -2.80 -4.36
CA LEU A 213 -3.49 -3.12 -2.94
C LEU A 213 -3.27 -4.61 -2.66
N PHE A 214 -3.70 -5.50 -3.55
CA PHE A 214 -3.39 -6.94 -3.48
C PHE A 214 -1.90 -7.27 -3.74
N HIS A 215 -1.08 -6.25 -4.02
CA HIS A 215 0.37 -6.38 -4.12
C HIS A 215 1.10 -5.62 -3.00
N GLY A 216 2.19 -6.21 -2.51
CA GLY A 216 2.99 -5.65 -1.42
C GLY A 216 3.55 -4.26 -1.68
N ASN A 217 3.74 -3.87 -2.95
CA ASN A 217 4.18 -2.51 -3.28
C ASN A 217 3.25 -1.43 -2.71
N SER A 218 1.93 -1.58 -2.86
CA SER A 218 0.98 -0.59 -2.38
C SER A 218 0.70 -0.73 -0.89
N ALA A 219 0.41 -1.94 -0.43
CA ALA A 219 0.09 -2.18 0.98
C ALA A 219 1.27 -1.82 1.89
N MET A 220 2.49 -2.27 1.54
CA MET A 220 3.66 -2.12 2.40
C MET A 220 4.43 -0.82 2.16
N MET A 221 4.52 -0.32 0.92
CA MET A 221 5.36 0.86 0.62
C MET A 221 4.61 2.18 0.54
N ASN A 222 3.27 2.15 0.55
CA ASN A 222 2.44 3.34 0.42
C ASN A 222 1.47 3.47 1.59
N LEU A 223 0.54 2.52 1.73
CA LEU A 223 -0.48 2.57 2.78
C LEU A 223 0.14 2.52 4.17
N ALA A 224 0.97 1.51 4.45
CA ALA A 224 1.53 1.31 5.79
C ALA A 224 2.33 2.51 6.36
N PRO A 225 3.32 3.09 5.64
CA PRO A 225 4.01 4.27 6.15
C PRO A 225 3.08 5.50 6.26
N ALA A 226 2.08 5.65 5.38
CA ALA A 226 1.12 6.75 5.47
C ALA A 226 0.22 6.64 6.71
N THR A 227 -0.24 5.44 7.06
CA THR A 227 -0.98 5.19 8.31
C THR A 227 -0.13 5.54 9.54
N LEU A 228 1.15 5.14 9.55
CA LEU A 228 2.07 5.45 10.64
C LEU A 228 2.26 6.96 10.83
N THR A 229 2.49 7.70 9.76
CA THR A 229 2.77 9.14 9.83
C THR A 229 1.50 9.98 9.98
N GLY A 230 0.33 9.40 9.72
CA GLY A 230 -0.93 10.12 9.62
C GLY A 230 -1.03 10.95 8.33
N ALA A 231 -0.30 10.58 7.27
CA ALA A 231 -0.38 11.22 5.96
C ALA A 231 -1.74 10.95 5.28
N THR A 232 -2.15 11.82 4.34
CA THR A 232 -3.33 11.55 3.53
C THR A 232 -3.02 10.55 2.41
N VAL A 233 -3.81 9.48 2.29
CA VAL A 233 -3.76 8.53 1.17
C VAL A 233 -4.83 8.89 0.14
N CYS A 234 -4.39 9.22 -1.07
CA CYS A 234 -5.28 9.47 -2.21
C CYS A 234 -5.32 8.23 -3.10
N LEU A 235 -6.45 7.55 -3.09
CA LEU A 235 -6.64 6.25 -3.72
C LEU A 235 -7.12 6.44 -5.17
N ALA A 236 -6.38 5.86 -6.10
CA ALA A 236 -6.87 5.66 -7.46
C ALA A 236 -7.30 4.20 -7.63
N ARG A 237 -8.53 4.01 -8.10
CA ARG A 237 -9.13 2.70 -8.40
C ARG A 237 -8.21 1.84 -9.26
N LYS A 238 -7.61 2.44 -10.28
CA LYS A 238 -6.63 1.82 -11.18
C LYS A 238 -5.67 2.86 -11.72
N PHE A 239 -4.42 2.46 -11.97
CA PHE A 239 -3.46 3.33 -12.64
C PHE A 239 -3.90 3.69 -14.06
N SER A 240 -3.78 4.98 -14.41
CA SER A 240 -3.96 5.50 -15.75
C SER A 240 -2.79 6.41 -16.12
N ALA A 241 -2.04 6.05 -17.16
CA ALA A 241 -0.90 6.86 -17.62
C ALA A 241 -1.33 8.24 -18.11
N SER A 242 -2.47 8.34 -18.80
CA SER A 242 -3.03 9.62 -19.27
C SER A 242 -3.65 10.44 -18.13
N GLY A 243 -4.20 9.79 -17.10
CA GLY A 243 -4.77 10.44 -15.91
C GLY A 243 -3.73 10.86 -14.87
N PHE A 244 -2.56 10.23 -14.87
CA PHE A 244 -1.58 10.33 -13.78
C PHE A 244 -1.25 11.77 -13.36
N VAL A 245 -0.84 12.61 -14.32
CA VAL A 245 -0.44 14.00 -14.04
C VAL A 245 -1.62 14.80 -13.50
N ARG A 246 -2.81 14.63 -14.09
CA ARG A 246 -4.04 15.27 -13.61
C ARG A 246 -4.35 14.87 -12.19
N ASP A 247 -4.24 13.59 -11.86
CA ASP A 247 -4.58 13.07 -10.53
C ASP A 247 -3.56 13.55 -9.49
N VAL A 248 -2.25 13.57 -9.82
CA VAL A 248 -1.20 14.17 -8.97
C VAL A 248 -1.51 15.62 -8.64
N HIS A 249 -1.91 16.42 -9.63
CA HIS A 249 -2.30 17.82 -9.40
C HIS A 249 -3.61 17.96 -8.62
N ARG A 250 -4.65 17.18 -8.97
CA ARG A 250 -5.95 17.18 -8.29
C ARG A 250 -5.81 16.89 -6.81
N TYR A 251 -4.99 15.90 -6.46
CA TYR A 251 -4.79 15.49 -5.08
C TYR A 251 -3.71 16.29 -4.36
N GLY A 252 -2.85 17.02 -5.08
CA GLY A 252 -1.67 17.67 -4.49
C GLY A 252 -0.65 16.64 -4.00
N ALA A 253 -0.51 15.51 -4.70
CA ALA A 253 0.31 14.39 -4.26
C ALA A 253 1.78 14.79 -4.08
N THR A 254 2.35 14.49 -2.92
CA THR A 254 3.76 14.73 -2.59
C THR A 254 4.60 13.45 -2.63
N PHE A 255 3.94 12.29 -2.57
CA PHE A 255 4.57 10.98 -2.61
C PHE A 255 3.79 10.01 -3.51
N VAL A 256 4.50 9.16 -4.25
CA VAL A 256 3.91 8.12 -5.09
C VAL A 256 4.81 6.89 -5.14
N THR A 257 4.20 5.71 -5.21
CA THR A 257 4.90 4.44 -5.44
C THR A 257 4.51 3.87 -6.80
N THR A 258 5.49 3.56 -7.65
CA THR A 258 5.26 2.97 -8.98
C THR A 258 6.11 1.71 -9.18
N SER A 259 5.60 0.73 -9.93
CA SER A 259 6.32 -0.53 -10.23
C SER A 259 7.35 -0.40 -11.35
N ALA A 260 7.20 0.58 -12.23
CA ALA A 260 8.22 0.98 -13.18
C ALA A 260 9.03 2.13 -12.57
N GLY A 261 10.35 2.16 -12.79
CA GLY A 261 11.16 3.36 -12.55
C GLY A 261 10.52 4.59 -13.20
N PRO A 262 10.88 5.83 -12.80
CA PRO A 262 10.14 7.04 -13.16
C PRO A 262 9.85 7.04 -14.65
N CYS A 263 8.59 6.81 -15.02
CA CYS A 263 8.20 6.67 -16.41
C CYS A 263 8.54 7.99 -17.12
N PRO A 264 9.53 8.02 -18.03
CA PRO A 264 9.96 9.26 -18.65
C PRO A 264 8.83 9.93 -19.41
N THR A 265 7.86 9.15 -19.88
CA THR A 265 6.66 9.59 -20.60
C THR A 265 5.68 10.34 -19.69
N CYS A 266 5.50 9.91 -18.44
CA CYS A 266 4.60 10.56 -17.48
C CYS A 266 5.18 11.87 -16.93
N TRP A 267 6.51 11.98 -16.84
CA TRP A 267 7.20 13.19 -16.37
C TRP A 267 7.58 14.17 -17.49
N ARG A 268 7.46 13.78 -18.77
CA ARG A 268 7.78 14.65 -19.94
C ARG A 268 6.64 15.53 -20.41
N SER A 269 5.41 15.40 -19.91
CA SER A 269 4.30 16.25 -20.35
C SER A 269 4.31 17.62 -19.68
N ARG A 270 4.89 18.58 -20.41
CA ARG A 270 4.79 20.05 -20.31
C ARG A 270 5.46 20.74 -19.11
N ARG A 271 6.63 21.33 -19.41
CA ARG A 271 7.11 22.57 -18.75
C ARG A 271 6.06 23.66 -18.96
N THR A 272 5.15 23.84 -18.02
CA THR A 272 4.36 25.06 -17.90
C THR A 272 4.42 25.51 -16.44
N SER A 273 5.21 26.57 -16.22
CA SER A 273 5.26 27.43 -15.01
C SER A 273 5.06 26.74 -13.66
N GLY A 274 6.08 25.99 -13.22
CA GLY A 274 6.21 25.45 -11.87
C GLY A 274 7.45 24.56 -11.81
N THR A 275 8.52 25.00 -11.15
CA THR A 275 9.81 24.30 -11.11
C THR A 275 9.73 23.02 -10.27
N ALA A 276 9.43 21.89 -10.90
CA ALA A 276 9.72 20.57 -10.36
C ALA A 276 11.20 20.24 -10.63
N THR A 277 11.98 20.04 -9.56
CA THR A 277 13.38 19.63 -9.67
C THR A 277 13.48 18.16 -9.26
N ALA A 278 13.85 17.29 -10.20
CA ALA A 278 14.16 15.90 -9.92
C ALA A 278 15.57 15.80 -9.32
N ALA A 279 15.70 15.24 -8.12
CA ALA A 279 17.00 14.85 -7.58
C ALA A 279 17.40 13.49 -8.17
N CYS A 280 18.02 13.51 -9.35
CA CYS A 280 18.76 12.34 -9.85
C CYS A 280 20.21 12.44 -9.37
N GLY A 281 20.60 11.58 -8.42
CA GLY A 281 22.00 11.16 -8.31
C GLY A 281 22.32 10.27 -9.50
N SER A 282 23.04 10.80 -10.48
CA SER A 282 23.39 10.11 -11.71
C SER A 282 24.52 9.09 -11.49
N PRO A 283 24.39 7.84 -11.96
CA PRO A 283 25.52 7.07 -12.43
C PRO A 283 25.77 7.49 -13.88
N SER A 284 26.85 8.25 -14.09
CA SER A 284 27.58 8.47 -15.35
C SER A 284 26.88 8.02 -16.66
N ALA A 285 26.36 8.98 -17.42
CA ALA A 285 26.00 8.78 -18.82
C ALA A 285 27.23 8.44 -19.68
N PRO A 286 27.12 7.59 -20.73
CA PRO A 286 28.25 7.32 -21.61
C PRO A 286 28.60 8.58 -22.42
N ARG A 287 29.84 9.05 -22.27
CA ARG A 287 30.44 10.16 -23.02
C ARG A 287 30.32 9.93 -24.53
N ARG A 288 29.45 10.68 -25.20
CA ARG A 288 29.65 11.02 -26.62
C ARG A 288 30.65 12.17 -26.67
N ARG A 289 31.83 11.92 -27.25
CA ARG A 289 32.84 12.94 -27.58
C ARG A 289 32.29 13.87 -28.65
N ARG A 290 32.41 15.20 -28.45
CA ARG A 290 32.83 16.20 -29.46
C ARG A 290 33.16 17.53 -28.76
N PRO A 291 33.95 18.42 -29.39
CA PRO A 291 35.11 19.05 -28.78
C PRO A 291 34.83 20.36 -28.03
N THR A 292 35.85 20.73 -27.27
CA THR A 292 36.03 21.90 -26.41
C THR A 292 35.83 23.26 -27.09
N SER A 293 35.20 24.19 -26.37
CA SER A 293 35.62 25.60 -26.33
C SER A 293 35.22 26.26 -24.99
N ARG A 294 35.98 27.30 -24.65
CA ARG A 294 36.24 27.93 -23.34
C ARG A 294 35.10 28.82 -22.82
N GLY A 295 35.06 29.06 -21.50
CA GLY A 295 34.47 30.28 -20.91
C GLY A 295 33.92 30.17 -19.47
N SER A 296 34.76 30.56 -18.50
CA SER A 296 34.55 31.20 -17.18
C SER A 296 33.37 30.85 -16.21
N PRO A 297 33.57 30.91 -14.87
CA PRO A 297 32.60 30.49 -13.85
C PRO A 297 31.67 31.63 -13.39
N PRO A 298 30.48 31.35 -12.82
CA PRO A 298 29.67 32.38 -12.20
C PRO A 298 29.90 32.49 -10.68
N ALA A 299 29.79 33.74 -10.22
CA ALA A 299 29.81 34.17 -8.84
C ALA A 299 28.52 33.83 -8.06
N SER A 300 28.65 33.92 -6.75
CA SER A 300 27.64 33.75 -5.70
C SER A 300 26.40 34.65 -5.84
N ALA A 301 25.23 34.10 -5.54
CA ALA A 301 24.08 34.88 -5.08
C ALA A 301 23.29 34.08 -4.03
N ALA A 302 23.23 34.62 -2.82
CA ALA A 302 22.30 34.23 -1.77
C ALA A 302 20.90 34.72 -2.12
N GLY A 303 19.89 33.87 -1.97
CA GLY A 303 18.49 34.18 -2.22
C GLY A 303 17.58 33.22 -1.46
N SER A 304 16.79 33.78 -0.54
CA SER A 304 15.80 33.11 0.30
C SER A 304 14.85 32.19 -0.48
N ARG A 305 14.72 30.92 -0.07
CA ARG A 305 13.73 29.99 -0.64
C ARG A 305 12.51 29.90 0.27
N ARG A 306 11.38 30.44 -0.20
CA ARG A 306 10.05 29.91 0.14
C ARG A 306 9.91 28.56 -0.57
N GLY A 307 9.46 27.54 0.15
CA GLY A 307 9.46 26.13 -0.28
C GLY A 307 8.54 25.86 -1.47
N THR A 308 9.12 25.37 -2.57
CA THR A 308 8.39 24.76 -3.69
C THR A 308 8.41 23.24 -3.51
N GLY A 309 7.25 22.62 -3.33
CA GLY A 309 7.11 21.17 -3.10
C GLY A 309 7.55 20.34 -4.31
N SER A 310 8.44 19.38 -4.10
CA SER A 310 8.83 18.37 -5.09
C SER A 310 8.10 17.05 -4.79
N VAL A 311 7.58 16.39 -5.83
CA VAL A 311 6.99 15.05 -5.71
C VAL A 311 8.11 14.02 -5.62
N ARG A 312 8.11 13.21 -4.56
CA ARG A 312 9.08 12.11 -4.36
C ARG A 312 8.50 10.81 -4.90
N ALA A 313 9.33 10.04 -5.62
CA ALA A 313 8.95 8.74 -6.17
C ALA A 313 9.89 7.65 -5.64
N SER A 314 9.33 6.51 -5.25
CA SER A 314 10.08 5.31 -4.87
C SER A 314 9.79 4.16 -5.83
N CYS A 315 10.83 3.43 -6.24
CA CYS A 315 10.77 2.30 -7.17
C CYS A 315 10.95 0.98 -6.41
N GLY A 316 10.04 0.03 -6.62
CA GLY A 316 10.23 -1.37 -6.24
C GLY A 316 10.41 -2.23 -7.49
N SER A 317 11.64 -2.66 -7.80
CA SER A 317 11.87 -3.51 -8.98
C SER A 317 12.79 -4.72 -8.71
N THR A 318 12.41 -5.86 -9.27
CA THR A 318 13.20 -7.10 -9.45
C THR A 318 13.58 -7.32 -10.93
N GLY A 319 14.89 -7.49 -11.22
CA GLY A 319 15.48 -8.20 -12.38
C GLY A 319 16.02 -7.37 -13.59
N PRO A 320 16.95 -7.89 -14.44
CA PRO A 320 17.78 -9.12 -14.39
C PRO A 320 19.31 -8.87 -14.27
N ARG A 321 20.06 -9.97 -14.05
CA ARG A 321 21.53 -10.07 -13.86
C ARG A 321 22.31 -9.69 -15.13
N THR A 322 23.25 -8.75 -15.02
CA THR A 322 24.66 -8.87 -15.47
C THR A 322 25.48 -7.64 -15.03
N ALA A 323 26.10 -7.70 -13.84
CA ALA A 323 27.34 -6.98 -13.49
C ALA A 323 27.83 -7.48 -12.12
N ARG A 324 29.13 -7.81 -12.00
CA ARG A 324 29.79 -8.19 -10.73
C ARG A 324 29.87 -6.99 -9.77
N PRO A 325 30.00 -7.21 -8.44
CA PRO A 325 29.42 -6.35 -7.42
C PRO A 325 30.35 -5.20 -7.00
N THR A 326 29.76 -4.01 -6.81
CA THR A 326 30.27 -2.96 -5.91
C THR A 326 29.61 -3.11 -4.52
N PRO A 327 30.29 -2.71 -3.42
CA PRO A 327 29.88 -3.06 -2.06
C PRO A 327 28.79 -2.12 -1.53
N TRP A 328 27.60 -2.14 -2.14
CA TRP A 328 26.37 -1.53 -1.60
C TRP A 328 25.21 -2.45 -1.95
N ALA A 329 25.13 -3.56 -1.23
CA ALA A 329 24.07 -4.55 -1.39
C ALA A 329 22.77 -4.05 -0.73
N CYS A 330 21.73 -3.90 -1.55
CA CYS A 330 20.34 -3.72 -1.15
C CYS A 330 19.85 -4.95 -0.35
N PRO A 331 19.18 -4.79 0.82
CA PRO A 331 18.99 -5.88 1.79
C PRO A 331 17.93 -6.93 1.44
N TRP A 332 17.44 -7.01 0.20
CA TRP A 332 16.38 -7.95 -0.18
C TRP A 332 16.80 -9.43 -0.26
N ARG A 333 18.11 -9.77 -0.19
CA ARG A 333 18.59 -11.17 -0.33
C ARG A 333 18.73 -11.97 0.97
N ALA A 334 18.45 -11.39 2.15
CA ALA A 334 18.73 -12.06 3.43
C ALA A 334 17.50 -12.66 4.15
N TRP A 335 16.28 -12.55 3.61
CA TRP A 335 15.06 -12.80 4.39
C TRP A 335 14.08 -13.80 3.75
N THR A 336 14.59 -14.75 2.97
CA THR A 336 13.80 -15.89 2.42
C THR A 336 14.15 -17.23 3.05
N SER A 337 14.79 -17.21 4.23
CA SER A 337 15.18 -18.44 4.94
C SER A 337 14.84 -18.29 6.43
N ALA A 338 13.68 -18.85 6.80
CA ALA A 338 13.16 -19.23 8.13
C ALA A 338 11.69 -18.86 8.23
#